data_AF-A0A6G0HVY2-F1
#
_entry.id   AF-A0A6G0HVY2-F1
#
_cell.length_a   1.000
_cell.length_b   1.000
_cell.length_c   1.000
_cell.angle_alpha   90.00
_cell.angle_beta   90.00
_cell.angle_gamma   90.00
#
_symmetry.space_group_name_H-M   'P 1'
#
loop_
_entity.id
_entity.type
_entity.pdbx_description
1 polymer ?
#
loop_
_entity_poly.entity_id
_entity_poly.type
_entity_poly.pdbx_seq_one_letter_code
_entity_poly.pdbx_strand_id
1 'polypeptide(L)'
;MASHPGGGDQGNTKDQILEVGAVLLKDFIYERVQRHGDSNTLVTRAQLGGGELCDPNQKKLAQCLQQIGDELDGNVELQRMINDSALSPSKDVFMRVAYEIFSDGKFNWGRVVALFYFACRLVIKALLTKVPDIIRTIISWTMDYLREHVINWIREQGGWEGIRSHFGTPTWQTVGVFLAGVLTTVIVIRKIFIYERVQRHGYSNPGGGDQGNTKDHILEVGAVLLKDFIYERVQRHGYSNTLVPRAQLGDPDRLKLFQCLQQIGHELDGNVELQRMINDSSLSTSRDVFMRVASEIFSDGRFSWGRVVALFYFACRLVIKALPTLVPDSIKTIISWTMDYLREHVINWIREQGGWEGIRSHFGIPTWHTVGVFLAGVLTTVIVIRKM
;
A
#
# COMPACT_ATOMS: atom_id res chain seq x y z
N MET A 1 -26.25 47.98 15.80
CA MET A 1 -26.48 46.55 15.50
C MET A 1 -25.80 46.24 14.18
N ALA A 2 -24.60 45.66 14.22
CA ALA A 2 -23.89 45.23 13.02
C ALA A 2 -24.23 43.75 12.79
N SER A 3 -25.01 43.47 11.75
CA SER A 3 -25.35 42.14 11.28
C SER A 3 -24.19 41.55 10.49
N HIS A 4 -23.64 40.43 10.97
CA HIS A 4 -22.71 39.58 10.22
C HIS A 4 -23.37 39.01 8.95
N PRO A 5 -22.75 39.11 7.76
CA PRO A 5 -23.07 38.29 6.61
C PRO A 5 -21.95 37.26 6.42
N GLY A 6 -22.20 35.99 6.72
CA GLY A 6 -21.13 34.98 6.62
C GLY A 6 -21.60 33.56 6.81
N GLY A 7 -22.41 33.06 5.86
CA GLY A 7 -22.83 31.65 5.87
C GLY A 7 -23.34 31.11 4.54
N GLY A 8 -23.83 31.96 3.63
CA GLY A 8 -24.45 31.52 2.37
C GLY A 8 -23.49 31.15 1.23
N ASP A 9 -22.30 31.74 1.18
CA ASP A 9 -21.42 31.64 0.00
C ASP A 9 -20.56 30.36 -0.02
N GLN A 10 -20.26 29.81 1.16
CA GLN A 10 -19.46 28.58 1.29
C GLN A 10 -20.22 27.31 0.92
N GLY A 11 -21.53 27.26 1.16
CA GLY A 11 -22.38 26.12 0.78
C GLY A 11 -22.51 26.01 -0.74
N ASN A 12 -22.87 27.12 -1.39
CA ASN A 12 -23.06 27.19 -2.84
C ASN A 12 -21.80 26.77 -3.63
N THR A 13 -20.61 27.19 -3.18
CA THR A 13 -19.35 26.83 -3.84
C THR A 13 -19.03 25.33 -3.74
N LYS A 14 -19.28 24.70 -2.59
CA LYS A 14 -19.03 23.25 -2.42
C LYS A 14 -20.01 22.43 -3.25
N ASP A 15 -21.26 22.85 -3.32
CA ASP A 15 -22.30 22.19 -4.11
C ASP A 15 -21.97 22.24 -5.61
N GLN A 16 -21.50 23.38 -6.12
CA GLN A 16 -21.01 23.52 -7.50
C GLN A 16 -19.82 22.60 -7.79
N ILE A 17 -18.84 22.51 -6.88
CA ILE A 17 -17.70 21.61 -7.04
C ILE A 17 -18.16 20.15 -7.07
N LEU A 18 -19.12 19.76 -6.22
CA LEU A 18 -19.67 18.40 -6.23
C LEU A 18 -20.47 18.11 -7.50
N GLU A 19 -21.22 19.08 -8.01
CA GLU A 19 -21.97 18.93 -9.25
C GLU A 19 -21.04 18.67 -10.44
N VAL A 20 -19.97 19.46 -10.58
CA VAL A 20 -18.94 19.24 -11.59
C VAL A 20 -18.27 17.87 -11.40
N GLY A 21 -17.94 17.50 -10.18
CA GLY A 21 -17.34 16.19 -9.87
C GLY A 21 -18.25 15.02 -10.27
N ALA A 22 -19.56 15.13 -10.02
CA ALA A 22 -20.54 14.12 -10.38
C ALA A 22 -20.69 13.98 -11.90
N VAL A 23 -20.69 15.11 -12.62
CA VAL A 23 -20.73 15.15 -14.08
C VAL A 23 -19.48 14.51 -14.69
N LEU A 24 -18.29 14.87 -14.18
CA LEU A 24 -17.02 14.29 -14.61
C LEU A 24 -16.96 12.78 -14.33
N LEU A 25 -17.41 12.32 -13.15
CA LEU A 25 -17.43 10.89 -12.81
C LEU A 25 -18.34 10.09 -13.73
N LYS A 26 -19.56 10.60 -14.01
CA LYS A 26 -20.52 9.93 -14.89
C LYS A 26 -19.99 9.83 -16.32
N ASP A 27 -19.41 10.91 -16.85
CA ASP A 27 -18.79 10.90 -18.16
C ASP A 27 -17.59 9.95 -18.21
N PHE A 28 -16.77 9.97 -17.14
CA PHE A 28 -15.61 9.10 -17.01
C PHE A 28 -15.99 7.60 -17.09
N ILE A 29 -17.02 7.22 -16.35
CA ILE A 29 -17.58 5.86 -16.33
C ILE A 29 -18.17 5.49 -17.69
N TYR A 30 -18.97 6.38 -18.27
CA TYR A 30 -19.64 6.14 -19.56
C TYR A 30 -18.64 5.79 -20.65
N GLU A 31 -17.66 6.67 -20.89
CA GLU A 31 -16.66 6.49 -21.94
C GLU A 31 -15.87 5.19 -21.76
N ARG A 32 -15.54 4.83 -20.52
CA ARG A 32 -14.77 3.61 -20.22
C ARG A 32 -15.58 2.33 -20.40
N VAL A 33 -16.84 2.33 -19.99
CA VAL A 33 -17.74 1.20 -20.25
C VAL A 33 -17.94 1.02 -21.76
N GLN A 34 -18.07 2.11 -22.52
CA GLN A 34 -18.20 2.05 -23.98
C GLN A 34 -16.93 1.52 -24.68
N ARG A 35 -15.73 1.86 -24.18
CA ARG A 35 -14.45 1.37 -24.72
C ARG A 35 -14.16 -0.09 -24.38
N HIS A 36 -14.53 -0.55 -23.18
CA HIS A 36 -14.19 -1.88 -22.66
C HIS A 36 -15.36 -2.88 -22.70
N GLY A 37 -16.54 -2.46 -23.16
CA GLY A 37 -17.72 -3.32 -23.21
C GLY A 37 -17.72 -4.24 -24.44
N ASP A 38 -17.84 -5.54 -24.22
CA ASP A 38 -18.43 -6.43 -25.22
C ASP A 38 -19.89 -6.03 -25.47
N SER A 39 -20.49 -6.42 -26.60
CA SER A 39 -21.85 -6.06 -27.05
C SER A 39 -22.98 -6.26 -26.01
N ASN A 40 -22.71 -6.97 -24.91
CA ASN A 40 -23.61 -7.24 -23.80
C ASN A 40 -23.49 -6.28 -22.59
N THR A 41 -22.56 -5.32 -22.60
CA THR A 41 -22.19 -4.47 -21.45
C THR A 41 -22.45 -2.98 -21.72
N LEU A 42 -23.58 -2.66 -22.36
CA LEU A 42 -23.94 -1.29 -22.71
C LEU A 42 -24.54 -0.56 -21.52
N VAL A 43 -24.02 0.63 -21.20
CA VAL A 43 -24.63 1.57 -20.26
C VAL A 43 -25.01 2.86 -20.96
N THR A 44 -26.23 3.34 -20.75
CA THR A 44 -26.66 4.64 -21.27
C THR A 44 -26.31 5.75 -20.28
N ARG A 45 -26.07 6.97 -20.79
CA ARG A 45 -25.88 8.15 -19.92
C ARG A 45 -27.06 8.36 -18.96
N ALA A 46 -28.27 8.05 -19.41
CA ALA A 46 -29.48 8.07 -18.61
C ALA A 46 -29.43 7.08 -17.42
N GLN A 47 -28.89 5.87 -17.59
CA GLN A 47 -28.72 4.90 -16.51
C GLN A 47 -27.73 5.39 -15.43
N LEU A 48 -26.68 6.10 -15.83
CA LEU A 48 -25.73 6.75 -14.92
C LEU A 48 -26.30 8.03 -14.27
N GLY A 49 -27.47 8.50 -14.74
CA GLY A 49 -28.06 9.77 -14.31
C GLY A 49 -27.29 10.99 -14.78
N GLY A 50 -26.63 10.92 -15.94
CA GLY A 50 -25.84 11.99 -16.55
C GLY A 50 -26.35 12.39 -17.93
N GLY A 51 -25.98 13.60 -18.37
CA GLY A 51 -26.17 14.11 -19.73
C GLY A 51 -24.87 14.10 -20.53
N GLU A 52 -24.92 14.60 -21.76
CA GLU A 52 -23.71 14.90 -22.53
C GLU A 52 -23.02 16.14 -21.94
N LEU A 53 -21.69 16.14 -21.92
CA LEU A 53 -20.93 17.32 -21.53
C LEU A 53 -21.12 18.41 -22.60
N CYS A 54 -21.64 19.58 -22.21
CA CYS A 54 -21.79 20.71 -23.14
C CYS A 54 -20.67 21.74 -22.98
N ASP A 55 -20.10 21.89 -21.78
CA ASP A 55 -19.06 22.88 -21.49
C ASP A 55 -17.68 22.45 -22.05
N PRO A 56 -17.04 23.27 -22.92
CA PRO A 56 -15.70 23.00 -23.45
C PRO A 56 -14.63 22.78 -22.38
N ASN A 57 -14.73 23.43 -21.22
CA ASN A 57 -13.76 23.25 -20.14
C ASN A 57 -13.94 21.88 -19.47
N GLN A 58 -15.17 21.52 -19.12
CA GLN A 58 -15.49 20.17 -18.62
C GLN A 58 -15.08 19.06 -19.60
N LYS A 59 -15.25 19.27 -20.91
CA LYS A 59 -14.77 18.31 -21.93
C LYS A 59 -13.25 18.09 -21.86
N LYS A 60 -12.47 19.16 -21.69
CA LYS A 60 -11.01 19.05 -21.54
C LYS A 60 -10.62 18.34 -20.25
N LEU A 61 -11.30 18.65 -19.14
CA LEU A 61 -11.11 17.95 -17.87
C LEU A 61 -11.45 16.46 -17.99
N ALA A 62 -12.55 16.12 -18.65
CA ALA A 62 -12.95 14.74 -18.89
C ALA A 62 -11.92 13.99 -19.74
N GLN A 63 -11.42 14.59 -20.82
CA GLN A 63 -10.34 14.01 -21.64
C GLN A 63 -9.07 13.74 -20.82
N CYS A 64 -8.71 14.68 -19.94
CA CYS A 64 -7.58 14.59 -19.04
C CYS A 64 -7.73 13.42 -18.04
N LEU A 65 -8.93 13.24 -17.47
CA LEU A 65 -9.25 12.06 -16.65
C LEU A 65 -9.15 10.76 -17.45
N GLN A 66 -9.67 10.74 -18.69
CA GLN A 66 -9.59 9.57 -19.56
C GLN A 66 -8.15 9.13 -19.82
N GLN A 67 -7.24 10.07 -20.10
CA GLN A 67 -5.83 9.77 -20.33
C GLN A 67 -5.18 9.06 -19.13
N ILE A 68 -5.42 9.53 -17.90
CA ILE A 68 -4.93 8.82 -16.70
C ILE A 68 -5.55 7.43 -16.60
N GLY A 69 -6.86 7.35 -16.86
CA GLY A 69 -7.51 6.06 -16.88
C GLY A 69 -6.82 5.08 -17.84
N ASP A 70 -6.42 5.55 -19.03
CA ASP A 70 -5.82 4.71 -20.07
C ASP A 70 -4.44 4.21 -19.60
N GLU A 71 -3.67 5.02 -18.88
CA GLU A 71 -2.43 4.60 -18.22
C GLU A 71 -2.69 3.56 -17.11
N LEU A 72 -3.74 3.75 -16.31
CA LEU A 72 -4.15 2.79 -15.28
C LEU A 72 -4.62 1.45 -15.90
N ASP A 73 -5.24 1.49 -17.08
CA ASP A 73 -5.60 0.28 -17.81
C ASP A 73 -4.37 -0.52 -18.25
N GLY A 74 -3.28 0.17 -18.62
CA GLY A 74 -2.00 -0.45 -18.97
C GLY A 74 -1.29 -1.15 -17.81
N ASN A 75 -1.71 -0.91 -16.56
CA ASN A 75 -1.10 -1.54 -15.39
C ASN A 75 -1.67 -2.96 -15.17
N VAL A 76 -0.93 -3.97 -15.64
CA VAL A 76 -1.33 -5.40 -15.58
C VAL A 76 -1.64 -5.87 -14.16
N GLU A 77 -0.90 -5.40 -13.16
CA GLU A 77 -1.12 -5.77 -11.76
C GLU A 77 -2.43 -5.18 -11.22
N LEU A 78 -2.69 -3.91 -11.54
CA LEU A 78 -3.96 -3.25 -11.23
C LEU A 78 -5.13 -3.99 -11.90
N GLN A 79 -4.98 -4.39 -13.16
CA GLN A 79 -5.99 -5.17 -13.87
C GLN A 79 -6.25 -6.52 -13.20
N ARG A 80 -5.18 -7.26 -12.86
CA ARG A 80 -5.27 -8.56 -12.18
C ARG A 80 -6.02 -8.46 -10.86
N MET A 81 -5.73 -7.43 -10.08
CA MET A 81 -6.35 -7.21 -8.77
C MET A 81 -7.83 -6.85 -8.86
N ILE A 82 -8.20 -6.01 -9.83
CA ILE A 82 -9.58 -5.59 -9.99
C ILE A 82 -10.46 -6.70 -10.58
N ASN A 83 -9.86 -7.55 -11.42
CA ASN A 83 -10.51 -8.74 -11.98
C ASN A 83 -10.61 -9.91 -10.98
N ASP A 84 -10.09 -9.76 -9.75
CA ASP A 84 -10.22 -10.77 -8.70
C ASP A 84 -11.70 -11.03 -8.38
N SER A 85 -12.12 -12.30 -8.44
CA SER A 85 -13.51 -12.71 -8.18
C SER A 85 -13.99 -12.35 -6.77
N ALA A 86 -13.08 -12.17 -5.82
CA ALA A 86 -13.40 -11.76 -4.44
C ALA A 86 -13.83 -10.28 -4.31
N LEU A 87 -13.58 -9.43 -5.33
CA LEU A 87 -13.96 -8.01 -5.28
C LEU A 87 -15.46 -7.84 -5.56
N SER A 88 -16.33 -7.88 -4.55
CA SER A 88 -17.76 -7.60 -4.74
C SER A 88 -18.02 -6.09 -4.91
N PRO A 89 -18.98 -5.64 -5.75
CA PRO A 89 -19.45 -4.26 -5.73
C PRO A 89 -20.29 -4.01 -4.47
N SER A 90 -19.65 -3.65 -3.35
CA SER A 90 -20.35 -3.33 -2.10
C SER A 90 -19.76 -2.12 -1.38
N LYS A 91 -20.60 -1.43 -0.58
CA LYS A 91 -20.25 -0.17 0.10
C LYS A 91 -19.02 -0.33 0.99
N ASP A 92 -18.94 -1.43 1.72
CA ASP A 92 -17.81 -1.72 2.61
C ASP A 92 -16.49 -1.89 1.86
N VAL A 93 -16.54 -2.35 0.60
CA VAL A 93 -15.32 -2.48 -0.23
C VAL A 93 -14.91 -1.08 -0.62
N PHE A 94 -15.88 -0.33 -1.13
CA PHE A 94 -15.68 1.03 -1.59
C PHE A 94 -15.08 1.92 -0.52
N MET A 95 -15.71 2.00 0.65
CA MET A 95 -15.23 2.87 1.72
C MET A 95 -13.85 2.48 2.22
N ARG A 96 -13.54 1.19 2.32
CA ARG A 96 -12.20 0.75 2.72
C ARG A 96 -11.13 1.17 1.73
N VAL A 97 -11.41 1.01 0.43
CA VAL A 97 -10.50 1.43 -0.63
C VAL A 97 -10.32 2.95 -0.62
N ALA A 98 -11.42 3.69 -0.48
CA ALA A 98 -11.39 5.14 -0.40
C ALA A 98 -10.56 5.62 0.81
N TYR A 99 -10.76 5.05 2.00
CA TYR A 99 -9.98 5.40 3.19
C TYR A 99 -8.50 5.13 3.03
N GLU A 100 -8.11 4.02 2.40
CA GLU A 100 -6.70 3.71 2.18
C GLU A 100 -6.04 4.66 1.16
N ILE A 101 -6.77 5.05 0.11
CA ILE A 101 -6.27 6.03 -0.88
C ILE A 101 -5.84 7.33 -0.20
N PHE A 102 -6.49 7.72 0.90
CA PHE A 102 -6.23 8.97 1.61
C PHE A 102 -5.70 8.77 3.04
N SER A 103 -5.18 7.58 3.38
CA SER A 103 -4.88 7.19 4.77
C SER A 103 -3.71 7.93 5.42
N ASP A 104 -2.82 8.52 4.62
CA ASP A 104 -1.66 9.32 5.08
C ASP A 104 -1.99 10.82 5.17
N GLY A 105 -3.24 11.21 4.91
CA GLY A 105 -3.70 12.60 4.96
C GLY A 105 -3.17 13.50 3.83
N LYS A 106 -2.43 12.96 2.86
CA LYS A 106 -1.90 13.73 1.72
C LYS A 106 -2.87 13.67 0.54
N PHE A 107 -3.36 14.83 0.11
CA PHE A 107 -4.27 14.94 -1.02
C PHE A 107 -3.55 15.39 -2.29
N ASN A 108 -3.85 14.75 -3.41
CA ASN A 108 -3.41 15.15 -4.74
C ASN A 108 -4.40 14.64 -5.80
N TRP A 109 -4.33 15.22 -7.01
CA TRP A 109 -5.25 14.86 -8.10
C TRP A 109 -5.16 13.40 -8.50
N GLY A 110 -3.95 12.80 -8.49
CA GLY A 110 -3.77 11.38 -8.79
C GLY A 110 -4.64 10.47 -7.92
N ARG A 111 -4.74 10.76 -6.63
CA ARG A 111 -5.59 10.01 -5.68
C ARG A 111 -7.08 10.20 -5.94
N VAL A 112 -7.50 11.42 -6.30
CA VAL A 112 -8.89 11.69 -6.70
C VAL A 112 -9.25 10.89 -7.96
N VAL A 113 -8.36 10.86 -8.96
CA VAL A 113 -8.58 10.09 -10.18
C VAL A 113 -8.59 8.58 -9.92
N ALA A 114 -7.78 8.10 -8.97
CA ALA A 114 -7.82 6.70 -8.58
C ALA A 114 -9.13 6.27 -7.93
N LEU A 115 -9.72 7.15 -7.11
CA LEU A 115 -11.04 6.92 -6.55
C LEU A 115 -12.10 6.81 -7.67
N PHE A 116 -12.02 7.69 -8.67
CA PHE A 116 -12.90 7.67 -9.86
C PHE A 116 -12.71 6.38 -10.66
N TYR A 117 -11.45 5.99 -10.88
CA TYR A 117 -11.08 4.75 -11.56
C TYR A 117 -11.64 3.53 -10.85
N PHE A 118 -11.47 3.46 -9.53
CA PHE A 118 -11.98 2.35 -8.72
C PHE A 118 -13.52 2.28 -8.76
N ALA A 119 -14.21 3.42 -8.65
CA ALA A 119 -15.66 3.49 -8.80
C ALA A 119 -16.14 2.99 -10.18
N CYS A 120 -15.46 3.42 -11.26
CA CYS A 120 -15.72 2.95 -12.61
C CYS A 120 -15.60 1.43 -12.74
N ARG A 121 -14.58 0.84 -12.11
CA ARG A 121 -14.40 -0.62 -12.14
C ARG A 121 -15.45 -1.38 -11.35
N LEU A 122 -15.91 -0.84 -10.22
CA LEU A 122 -17.07 -1.42 -9.53
C LEU A 122 -18.34 -1.36 -10.39
N VAL A 123 -18.53 -0.29 -11.16
CA VAL A 123 -19.66 -0.17 -12.10
C VAL A 123 -19.55 -1.20 -13.22
N ILE A 124 -18.38 -1.34 -13.85
CA ILE A 124 -18.13 -2.37 -14.87
C ILE A 124 -18.41 -3.76 -14.28
N LYS A 125 -17.95 -4.03 -13.07
CA LYS A 125 -18.20 -5.32 -12.41
C LYS A 125 -19.67 -5.55 -12.09
N ALA A 126 -20.41 -4.52 -11.67
CA ALA A 126 -21.85 -4.59 -11.46
C ALA A 126 -22.59 -4.93 -12.77
N LEU A 127 -22.16 -4.35 -13.90
CA LEU A 127 -22.71 -4.68 -15.22
C LEU A 127 -22.41 -6.14 -15.60
N LEU A 128 -21.16 -6.59 -15.44
CA LEU A 128 -20.76 -7.97 -15.74
C LEU A 128 -21.47 -9.01 -14.85
N THR A 129 -21.74 -8.66 -13.59
CA THR A 129 -22.46 -9.51 -12.63
C THR A 129 -23.98 -9.35 -12.70
N LYS A 130 -24.50 -8.61 -13.70
CA LYS A 130 -25.93 -8.39 -13.97
C LYS A 130 -26.70 -7.79 -12.79
N VAL A 131 -26.07 -6.88 -12.05
CA VAL A 131 -26.68 -6.10 -10.95
C VAL A 131 -26.61 -4.58 -11.23
N PRO A 132 -27.18 -4.09 -12.35
CA PRO A 132 -27.06 -2.69 -12.77
C PRO A 132 -27.70 -1.69 -11.79
N ASP A 133 -28.61 -2.12 -10.92
CA ASP A 133 -29.30 -1.26 -9.97
C ASP A 133 -28.34 -0.57 -8.97
N ILE A 134 -27.19 -1.19 -8.69
CA ILE A 134 -26.20 -0.65 -7.76
C ILE A 134 -25.35 0.48 -8.36
N ILE A 135 -25.42 0.72 -9.67
CA ILE A 135 -24.55 1.68 -10.37
C ILE A 135 -24.73 3.09 -9.80
N ARG A 136 -25.98 3.53 -9.61
CA ARG A 136 -26.27 4.84 -9.00
C ARG A 136 -25.79 4.91 -7.55
N THR A 137 -25.84 3.79 -6.84
CA THR A 137 -25.37 3.67 -5.46
C THR A 137 -23.84 3.77 -5.36
N ILE A 138 -23.09 3.20 -6.32
CA ILE A 138 -21.63 3.34 -6.40
C ILE A 138 -21.25 4.81 -6.67
N ILE A 139 -21.96 5.47 -7.58
CA ILE A 139 -21.77 6.89 -7.86
C ILE A 139 -22.04 7.72 -6.61
N SER A 140 -23.12 7.43 -5.87
CA SER A 140 -23.44 8.17 -4.64
C SER A 140 -22.36 7.97 -3.57
N TRP A 141 -21.86 6.74 -3.36
CA TRP A 141 -20.76 6.52 -2.40
C TRP A 141 -19.52 7.35 -2.72
N THR A 142 -19.17 7.44 -4.01
CA THR A 142 -18.04 8.26 -4.46
C THR A 142 -18.26 9.73 -4.13
N MET A 143 -19.44 10.26 -4.45
CA MET A 143 -19.74 11.67 -4.21
C MET A 143 -19.88 12.00 -2.73
N ASP A 144 -20.43 11.10 -1.92
CA ASP A 144 -20.53 11.24 -0.48
C ASP A 144 -19.12 11.28 0.15
N TYR A 145 -18.23 10.37 -0.28
CA TYR A 145 -16.85 10.37 0.20
C TYR A 145 -16.10 11.66 -0.19
N LEU A 146 -16.26 12.14 -1.42
CA LEU A 146 -15.68 13.43 -1.82
C LEU A 146 -16.21 14.57 -0.96
N ARG A 147 -17.52 14.63 -0.73
CA ARG A 147 -18.16 15.65 0.11
C ARG A 147 -17.60 15.65 1.53
N GLU A 148 -17.43 14.48 2.12
CA GLU A 148 -17.02 14.35 3.52
C GLU A 148 -15.51 14.56 3.72
N HIS A 149 -14.67 14.11 2.78
CA HIS A 149 -13.23 13.98 3.01
C HIS A 149 -12.34 14.81 2.08
N VAL A 150 -12.79 15.15 0.87
CA VAL A 150 -11.90 15.68 -0.19
C VAL A 150 -12.30 17.09 -0.65
N ILE A 151 -13.56 17.49 -0.43
CA ILE A 151 -14.13 18.71 -1.02
C ILE A 151 -13.41 19.99 -0.61
N ASN A 152 -12.93 20.05 0.63
CA ASN A 152 -12.21 21.23 1.13
C ASN A 152 -10.88 21.40 0.38
N TRP A 153 -10.16 20.31 0.16
CA TRP A 153 -8.93 20.31 -0.62
C TRP A 153 -9.17 20.70 -2.07
N ILE A 154 -10.19 20.14 -2.73
CA ILE A 154 -10.52 20.51 -4.13
C ILE A 154 -10.81 22.02 -4.24
N ARG A 155 -11.53 22.58 -3.26
CA ARG A 155 -11.80 24.01 -3.19
C ARG A 155 -10.52 24.82 -3.02
N GLU A 156 -9.58 24.38 -2.18
CA GLU A 156 -8.27 25.02 -2.01
C GLU A 156 -7.42 25.00 -3.29
N GLN A 157 -7.63 24.02 -4.18
CA GLN A 157 -7.02 23.98 -5.51
C GLN A 157 -7.70 24.91 -6.53
N GLY A 158 -8.72 25.70 -6.13
CA GLY A 158 -9.51 26.53 -7.04
C GLY A 158 -10.58 25.75 -7.81
N GLY A 159 -10.99 24.59 -7.31
CA GLY A 159 -11.96 23.71 -7.97
C GLY A 159 -11.31 22.71 -8.93
N TRP A 160 -12.11 22.14 -9.83
CA TRP A 160 -11.65 21.09 -10.76
C TRP A 160 -10.68 21.58 -11.84
N GLU A 161 -10.65 22.88 -12.14
CA GLU A 161 -9.66 23.46 -13.07
C GLU A 161 -8.22 23.30 -12.57
N GLY A 162 -8.02 23.18 -11.25
CA GLY A 162 -6.71 22.94 -10.64
C GLY A 162 -6.05 21.63 -11.06
N ILE A 163 -6.81 20.69 -11.65
CA ILE A 163 -6.22 19.48 -12.22
C ILE A 163 -5.25 19.86 -13.35
N ARG A 164 -5.58 20.84 -14.19
CA ARG A 164 -4.82 21.18 -15.40
C ARG A 164 -3.42 21.71 -15.12
N SER A 165 -3.22 22.40 -13.99
CA SER A 165 -1.91 22.95 -13.61
C SER A 165 -0.93 21.87 -13.16
N HIS A 166 -1.44 20.77 -12.61
CA HIS A 166 -0.62 19.59 -12.31
C HIS A 166 -0.28 18.81 -13.58
N PHE A 167 -1.18 18.84 -14.58
CA PHE A 167 -1.05 18.09 -15.84
C PHE A 167 -0.09 18.78 -16.81
N GLY A 168 1.20 18.60 -16.53
CA GLY A 168 2.31 19.06 -17.37
C GLY A 168 3.70 18.73 -16.81
N THR A 169 3.79 18.24 -15.56
CA THR A 169 5.07 17.80 -14.96
C THR A 169 5.24 16.27 -15.08
N PRO A 170 6.46 15.72 -15.17
CA PRO A 170 6.70 14.27 -15.33
C PRO A 170 6.31 13.40 -14.12
N THR A 171 5.61 13.96 -13.12
CA THR A 171 5.27 13.29 -11.86
C THR A 171 4.19 12.20 -12.00
N TRP A 172 3.56 12.06 -13.16
CA TRP A 172 2.48 11.11 -13.44
C TRP A 172 2.91 9.65 -13.46
N GLN A 173 4.15 9.37 -13.88
CA GLN A 173 4.74 8.02 -13.76
C GLN A 173 4.81 7.56 -12.30
N THR A 174 5.00 8.49 -11.36
CA THR A 174 4.97 8.22 -9.92
C THR A 174 3.55 7.97 -9.40
N VAL A 175 2.53 8.58 -10.03
CA VAL A 175 1.12 8.39 -9.66
C VAL A 175 0.63 7.00 -10.03
N GLY A 176 0.92 6.48 -11.23
CA GLY A 176 0.53 5.12 -11.62
C GLY A 176 1.14 4.03 -10.71
N VAL A 177 2.39 4.21 -10.29
CA VAL A 177 3.08 3.34 -9.32
C VAL A 177 2.46 3.46 -7.92
N PHE A 178 2.16 4.69 -7.47
CA PHE A 178 1.53 4.96 -6.18
C PHE A 178 0.13 4.33 -6.07
N LEU A 179 -0.66 4.40 -7.15
CA LEU A 179 -2.03 3.88 -7.19
C LEU A 179 -2.10 2.36 -7.25
N ALA A 180 -1.16 1.71 -7.95
CA ALA A 180 -1.02 0.26 -7.91
C ALA A 180 -0.67 -0.23 -6.49
N GLY A 181 0.22 0.47 -5.77
CA GLY A 181 0.60 0.15 -4.39
C GLY A 181 -0.56 0.28 -3.40
N VAL A 182 -1.33 1.36 -3.47
CA VAL A 182 -2.49 1.61 -2.60
C VAL A 182 -3.61 0.59 -2.84
N LEU A 183 -3.98 0.34 -4.11
CA LEU A 183 -5.06 -0.61 -4.42
C LEU A 183 -4.67 -2.06 -4.12
N THR A 184 -3.38 -2.40 -4.20
CA THR A 184 -2.88 -3.70 -3.72
C THR A 184 -3.05 -3.86 -2.22
N THR A 185 -2.66 -2.84 -1.46
CA THR A 185 -2.68 -2.85 0.00
C THR A 185 -4.10 -3.10 0.51
N VAL A 186 -5.11 -2.50 -0.12
CA VAL A 186 -6.52 -2.71 0.26
C VAL A 186 -7.02 -4.13 -0.01
N ILE A 187 -6.65 -4.72 -1.14
CA ILE A 187 -7.14 -6.05 -1.53
C ILE A 187 -6.46 -7.14 -0.69
N VAL A 188 -5.18 -6.96 -0.36
CA VAL A 188 -4.45 -7.83 0.58
C VAL A 188 -5.09 -7.75 1.98
N ILE A 189 -5.36 -6.54 2.49
CA ILE A 189 -6.06 -6.35 3.79
C ILE A 189 -7.47 -6.97 3.78
N ARG A 190 -8.18 -6.91 2.65
CA ARG A 190 -9.50 -7.54 2.44
C ARG A 190 -9.42 -9.08 2.43
N LYS A 191 -8.44 -9.66 1.73
CA LYS A 191 -8.25 -11.11 1.66
C LYS A 191 -7.81 -11.69 3.01
N ILE A 192 -6.95 -10.98 3.74
CA ILE A 192 -6.57 -11.33 5.12
C ILE A 192 -7.79 -11.36 6.04
N PHE A 193 -8.69 -10.39 5.95
CA PHE A 193 -9.86 -10.36 6.84
C PHE A 193 -10.97 -11.36 6.45
N ILE A 194 -11.13 -11.69 5.16
CA ILE A 194 -12.01 -12.79 4.74
C ILE A 194 -11.44 -14.12 5.24
N TYR A 195 -10.12 -14.30 5.17
CA TYR A 195 -9.43 -15.46 5.74
C TYR A 195 -9.63 -15.54 7.26
N GLU A 196 -9.52 -14.42 7.99
CA GLU A 196 -9.80 -14.36 9.44
C GLU A 196 -11.29 -14.61 9.79
N ARG A 197 -12.23 -14.20 8.93
CA ARG A 197 -13.67 -14.43 9.15
C ARG A 197 -14.04 -15.90 8.89
N VAL A 198 -13.38 -16.55 7.93
CA VAL A 198 -13.49 -17.99 7.65
C VAL A 198 -12.87 -18.82 8.79
N GLN A 199 -11.72 -18.40 9.34
CA GLN A 199 -11.09 -19.04 10.51
C GLN A 199 -11.94 -18.90 11.80
N ARG A 200 -12.59 -17.74 12.02
CA ARG A 200 -13.46 -17.51 13.19
C ARG A 200 -14.75 -18.36 13.22
N HIS A 201 -15.20 -18.90 12.08
CA HIS A 201 -16.39 -19.75 12.00
C HIS A 201 -16.08 -21.25 11.84
N GLY A 202 -14.81 -21.63 11.85
CA GLY A 202 -14.41 -23.01 11.70
C GLY A 202 -13.10 -23.28 12.38
N TYR A 203 -13.05 -23.17 13.72
CA TYR A 203 -12.22 -23.96 14.62
C TYR A 203 -12.61 -23.61 16.06
N SER A 204 -13.61 -24.31 16.58
CA SER A 204 -13.75 -24.49 18.02
C SER A 204 -13.00 -25.78 18.36
N ASN A 205 -11.87 -25.70 19.05
CA ASN A 205 -11.37 -26.81 19.85
C ASN A 205 -10.79 -26.28 21.17
N PRO A 206 -11.03 -26.95 22.30
CA PRO A 206 -10.83 -26.41 23.64
C PRO A 206 -9.42 -26.72 24.18
N GLY A 207 -8.98 -25.88 25.12
CA GLY A 207 -8.01 -26.23 26.18
C GLY A 207 -6.62 -26.71 25.75
N GLY A 208 -5.65 -25.80 25.77
CA GLY A 208 -4.22 -26.12 25.74
C GLY A 208 -3.42 -24.98 26.36
N GLY A 209 -2.58 -25.28 27.34
CA GLY A 209 -2.01 -24.34 28.29
C GLY A 209 -0.96 -23.34 27.75
N ASP A 210 -0.82 -22.30 28.55
CA ASP A 210 0.03 -21.11 28.43
C ASP A 210 1.55 -21.43 28.48
N GLN A 211 2.13 -21.94 27.39
CA GLN A 211 3.58 -22.21 27.33
C GLN A 211 4.31 -21.76 26.04
N GLY A 212 3.68 -21.03 25.12
CA GLY A 212 4.27 -20.75 23.78
C GLY A 212 4.58 -19.29 23.42
N ASN A 213 4.11 -18.29 24.17
CA ASN A 213 4.10 -16.88 23.69
C ASN A 213 4.77 -15.89 24.66
N THR A 214 5.86 -16.29 25.29
CA THR A 214 6.66 -15.41 26.14
C THR A 214 7.50 -14.47 25.27
N LYS A 215 7.64 -13.20 25.68
CA LYS A 215 8.47 -12.19 25.00
C LYS A 215 9.88 -12.69 24.69
N ASP A 216 10.48 -13.45 25.60
CA ASP A 216 11.82 -14.01 25.41
C ASP A 216 11.87 -15.04 24.29
N HIS A 217 10.85 -15.88 24.15
CA HIS A 217 10.75 -16.85 23.05
C HIS A 217 10.59 -16.13 21.70
N ILE A 218 9.78 -15.07 21.64
CA ILE A 218 9.64 -14.24 20.43
C ILE A 218 11.00 -13.64 20.05
N LEU A 219 11.74 -13.08 21.01
CA LEU A 219 13.05 -12.50 20.71
C LEU A 219 14.08 -13.55 20.30
N GLU A 220 14.05 -14.73 20.91
CA GLU A 220 14.90 -15.85 20.53
C GLU A 220 14.66 -16.23 19.07
N VAL A 221 13.41 -16.50 18.69
CA VAL A 221 13.03 -16.82 17.31
C VAL A 221 13.43 -15.69 16.36
N GLY A 222 13.14 -14.44 16.72
CA GLY A 222 13.49 -13.27 15.90
C GLY A 222 15.00 -13.14 15.64
N ALA A 223 15.83 -13.42 16.65
CA ALA A 223 17.28 -13.40 16.51
C ALA A 223 17.78 -14.51 15.59
N VAL A 224 17.16 -15.69 15.62
CA VAL A 224 17.50 -16.79 14.71
C VAL A 224 17.08 -16.45 13.27
N LEU A 225 15.87 -15.91 13.08
CA LEU A 225 15.38 -15.44 11.78
C LEU A 225 16.31 -14.39 11.16
N LEU A 226 16.70 -13.37 11.93
CA LEU A 226 17.59 -12.33 11.46
C LEU A 226 18.97 -12.87 11.09
N LYS A 227 19.53 -13.76 11.90
CA LYS A 227 20.85 -14.38 11.61
C LYS A 227 20.83 -15.18 10.31
N ASP A 228 19.81 -15.99 10.07
CA ASP A 228 19.67 -16.75 8.82
C ASP A 228 19.44 -15.83 7.61
N PHE A 229 18.60 -14.81 7.79
CA PHE A 229 18.32 -13.79 6.77
C PHE A 229 19.58 -13.05 6.33
N ILE A 230 20.45 -12.68 7.28
CA ILE A 230 21.74 -12.07 7.03
C ILE A 230 22.70 -13.07 6.37
N TYR A 231 22.82 -14.27 6.93
CA TYR A 231 23.73 -15.31 6.43
C TYR A 231 23.54 -15.57 4.93
N GLU A 232 22.30 -15.82 4.51
CA GLU A 232 21.97 -16.14 3.12
C GLU A 232 22.38 -15.03 2.14
N ARG A 233 22.07 -13.77 2.48
CA ARG A 233 22.38 -12.62 1.62
C ARG A 233 23.86 -12.28 1.58
N VAL A 234 24.56 -12.45 2.69
CA VAL A 234 26.01 -12.28 2.76
C VAL A 234 26.71 -13.29 1.85
N GLN A 235 26.27 -14.55 1.85
CA GLN A 235 26.78 -15.59 0.96
C GLN A 235 26.53 -15.25 -0.51
N ARG A 236 25.33 -14.75 -0.85
CA ARG A 236 25.00 -14.28 -2.21
C ARG A 236 25.87 -13.12 -2.69
N HIS A 237 26.33 -12.26 -1.80
CA HIS A 237 27.24 -11.15 -2.12
C HIS A 237 28.71 -11.59 -2.25
N GLY A 238 29.00 -12.90 -2.30
CA GLY A 238 30.33 -13.44 -2.55
C GLY A 238 31.22 -13.56 -1.31
N TYR A 239 30.67 -13.32 -0.11
CA TYR A 239 31.41 -13.47 1.15
C TYR A 239 31.28 -14.89 1.71
N SER A 240 31.68 -15.89 0.93
CA SER A 240 31.46 -17.31 1.24
C SER A 240 32.15 -17.77 2.54
N ASN A 241 33.15 -17.02 3.01
CA ASN A 241 33.99 -17.36 4.16
C ASN A 241 33.58 -16.68 5.49
N THR A 242 32.32 -16.28 5.65
CA THR A 242 31.90 -15.39 6.75
C THR A 242 31.61 -16.08 8.09
N LEU A 243 32.03 -15.38 9.14
CA LEU A 243 31.91 -15.66 10.60
C LEU A 243 30.46 -15.70 11.15
N VAL A 244 29.45 -15.86 10.29
CA VAL A 244 28.04 -15.90 10.72
C VAL A 244 27.62 -17.37 10.79
N PRO A 245 27.40 -17.94 12.00
CA PRO A 245 26.97 -19.31 12.12
C PRO A 245 25.57 -19.48 11.54
N ARG A 246 25.39 -20.47 10.66
CA ARG A 246 24.05 -20.87 10.19
C ARG A 246 23.22 -21.31 11.39
N ALA A 247 21.98 -20.82 11.47
CA ALA A 247 21.05 -21.24 12.50
C ALA A 247 20.78 -22.75 12.41
N GLN A 248 20.80 -23.46 13.54
CA GLN A 248 20.39 -24.86 13.59
C GLN A 248 18.87 -24.94 13.48
N LEU A 249 18.40 -25.42 12.32
CA LEU A 249 16.98 -25.58 11.99
C LEU A 249 16.51 -26.99 12.38
N GLY A 250 15.97 -27.14 13.60
CA GLY A 250 15.41 -28.42 14.06
C GLY A 250 13.92 -28.60 13.76
N ASP A 251 13.20 -27.54 13.38
CA ASP A 251 11.73 -27.51 13.33
C ASP A 251 11.21 -27.24 11.90
N PRO A 252 10.38 -28.13 11.32
CA PRO A 252 9.78 -27.98 9.99
C PRO A 252 8.94 -26.71 9.79
N ASP A 253 8.27 -26.22 10.83
CA ASP A 253 7.44 -25.01 10.70
C ASP A 253 8.30 -23.75 10.66
N ARG A 254 9.39 -23.74 11.44
CA ARG A 254 10.40 -22.69 11.34
C ARG A 254 11.00 -22.63 9.94
N LEU A 255 11.30 -23.78 9.31
CA LEU A 255 11.86 -23.83 7.95
C LEU A 255 10.99 -23.10 6.92
N LYS A 256 9.66 -23.23 6.99
CA LYS A 256 8.73 -22.52 6.10
C LYS A 256 8.75 -21.01 6.33
N LEU A 257 8.85 -20.59 7.59
CA LEU A 257 8.99 -19.18 7.95
C LEU A 257 10.30 -18.58 7.42
N PHE A 258 11.41 -19.31 7.50
CA PHE A 258 12.67 -18.90 6.88
C PHE A 258 12.52 -18.77 5.36
N GLN A 259 11.96 -19.77 4.67
CA GLN A 259 11.75 -19.73 3.22
C GLN A 259 10.94 -18.49 2.79
N CYS A 260 9.88 -18.16 3.54
CA CYS A 260 9.07 -16.98 3.32
C CYS A 260 9.91 -15.69 3.41
N LEU A 261 10.68 -15.53 4.48
CA LEU A 261 11.56 -14.38 4.65
C LEU A 261 12.63 -14.31 3.55
N GLN A 262 13.23 -15.46 3.19
CA GLN A 262 14.24 -15.49 2.14
C GLN A 262 13.68 -15.03 0.79
N GLN A 263 12.48 -15.48 0.43
CA GLN A 263 11.81 -15.08 -0.81
C GLN A 263 11.55 -13.58 -0.85
N ILE A 264 11.09 -12.97 0.25
CA ILE A 264 10.88 -11.52 0.32
C ILE A 264 12.16 -10.75 0.07
N GLY A 265 13.27 -11.14 0.70
CA GLY A 265 14.49 -10.39 0.48
C GLY A 265 15.11 -10.65 -0.89
N HIS A 266 14.83 -11.77 -1.58
CA HIS A 266 15.24 -11.93 -3.00
C HIS A 266 14.57 -10.90 -3.90
N GLU A 267 13.29 -10.60 -3.65
CA GLU A 267 12.57 -9.54 -4.36
C GLU A 267 13.15 -8.15 -4.06
N LEU A 268 13.53 -7.89 -2.80
CA LEU A 268 14.17 -6.64 -2.42
C LEU A 268 15.56 -6.48 -3.03
N ASP A 269 16.32 -7.58 -3.12
CA ASP A 269 17.62 -7.59 -3.78
C ASP A 269 17.49 -7.29 -5.28
N GLY A 270 16.40 -7.71 -5.93
CA GLY A 270 16.08 -7.40 -7.32
C GLY A 270 15.65 -5.95 -7.59
N ASN A 271 15.34 -5.15 -6.57
CA ASN A 271 14.86 -3.77 -6.75
C ASN A 271 16.03 -2.80 -6.99
N VAL A 272 16.31 -2.48 -8.26
CA VAL A 272 17.44 -1.62 -8.69
C VAL A 272 17.45 -0.25 -8.00
N GLU A 273 16.29 0.36 -7.79
CA GLU A 273 16.19 1.68 -7.18
C GLU A 273 16.54 1.64 -5.68
N LEU A 274 16.04 0.64 -4.96
CA LEU A 274 16.41 0.36 -3.58
C LEU A 274 17.91 0.07 -3.47
N GLN A 275 18.46 -0.74 -4.38
CA GLN A 275 19.91 -1.02 -4.44
C GLN A 275 20.72 0.27 -4.62
N ARG A 276 20.31 1.14 -5.56
CA ARG A 276 20.96 2.41 -5.87
C ARG A 276 21.01 3.34 -4.66
N MET A 277 19.90 3.46 -3.92
CA MET A 277 19.83 4.33 -2.74
C MET A 277 20.63 3.81 -1.55
N ILE A 278 20.66 2.48 -1.35
CA ILE A 278 21.41 1.88 -0.25
C ILE A 278 22.92 1.86 -0.53
N ASN A 279 23.31 1.72 -1.80
CA ASN A 279 24.71 1.77 -2.24
C ASN A 279 25.30 3.19 -2.29
N ASP A 280 24.50 4.22 -2.01
CA ASP A 280 25.02 5.57 -1.82
C ASP A 280 26.00 5.60 -0.63
N SER A 281 27.18 6.19 -0.86
CA SER A 281 28.31 6.26 0.07
C SER A 281 27.99 7.04 1.36
N SER A 282 26.89 7.78 1.40
CA SER A 282 26.45 8.61 2.54
C SER A 282 25.89 7.85 3.76
N LEU A 283 25.41 6.60 3.61
CA LEU A 283 24.92 5.83 4.77
C LEU A 283 26.08 5.29 5.63
N SER A 284 26.33 5.89 6.79
CA SER A 284 27.32 5.34 7.73
C SER A 284 26.77 4.13 8.51
N THR A 285 27.63 3.15 8.80
CA THR A 285 27.30 1.99 9.64
C THR A 285 27.35 2.35 11.12
N SER A 286 26.56 3.34 11.54
CA SER A 286 26.48 3.78 12.94
C SER A 286 25.14 3.47 13.58
N ARG A 287 25.16 3.30 14.91
CA ARG A 287 23.93 3.09 15.70
C ARG A 287 22.93 4.22 15.49
N ASP A 288 23.38 5.46 15.40
CA ASP A 288 22.50 6.62 15.24
C ASP A 288 21.81 6.65 13.88
N VAL A 289 22.47 6.17 12.83
CA VAL A 289 21.84 6.02 11.52
C VAL A 289 20.81 4.90 11.59
N PHE A 290 21.15 3.79 12.24
CA PHE A 290 20.24 2.67 12.43
C PHE A 290 18.97 3.07 13.18
N MET A 291 19.11 3.64 14.38
CA MET A 291 17.96 4.01 15.22
C MET A 291 17.07 5.04 14.54
N ARG A 292 17.65 5.98 13.78
CA ARG A 292 16.86 6.96 13.01
C ARG A 292 16.03 6.31 11.91
N VAL A 293 16.63 5.42 11.11
CA VAL A 293 15.90 4.72 10.04
C VAL A 293 14.85 3.80 10.64
N ALA A 294 15.18 3.09 11.72
CA ALA A 294 14.23 2.26 12.45
C ALA A 294 13.03 3.09 12.96
N SER A 295 13.28 4.20 13.65
CA SER A 295 12.21 5.10 14.13
C SER A 295 11.35 5.65 12.99
N GLU A 296 11.94 5.97 11.84
CA GLU A 296 11.16 6.45 10.69
C GLU A 296 10.29 5.37 10.05
N ILE A 297 10.78 4.12 10.00
CA ILE A 297 9.97 2.97 9.53
C ILE A 297 8.70 2.80 10.38
N PHE A 298 8.70 3.24 11.64
CA PHE A 298 7.58 3.12 12.58
C PHE A 298 7.02 4.48 13.06
N SER A 299 7.32 5.59 12.38
CA SER A 299 7.07 6.96 12.88
C SER A 299 5.59 7.32 13.02
N ASP A 300 4.70 6.70 12.24
CA ASP A 300 3.25 6.91 12.29
C ASP A 300 2.53 6.05 13.35
N GLY A 301 3.28 5.31 14.17
CA GLY A 301 2.75 4.42 15.21
C GLY A 301 2.03 3.18 14.67
N ARG A 302 2.09 2.90 13.36
CA ARG A 302 1.48 1.71 12.75
C ARG A 302 2.52 0.60 12.58
N PHE A 303 2.23 -0.58 13.12
CA PHE A 303 3.07 -1.76 12.99
C PHE A 303 2.54 -2.70 11.90
N SER A 304 3.44 -3.26 11.08
CA SER A 304 3.11 -4.28 10.08
C SER A 304 4.28 -5.21 9.86
N TRP A 305 4.01 -6.44 9.42
CA TRP A 305 5.06 -7.40 9.08
C TRP A 305 5.95 -6.88 7.96
N GLY A 306 5.41 -6.08 7.03
CA GLY A 306 6.19 -5.34 6.05
C GLY A 306 7.28 -4.48 6.69
N ARG A 307 6.91 -3.65 7.66
CA ARG A 307 7.87 -2.77 8.35
C ARG A 307 8.91 -3.54 9.16
N VAL A 308 8.52 -4.66 9.76
CA VAL A 308 9.46 -5.57 10.45
C VAL A 308 10.47 -6.17 9.48
N VAL A 309 10.01 -6.63 8.31
CA VAL A 309 10.91 -7.19 7.28
C VAL A 309 11.79 -6.10 6.65
N ALA A 310 11.27 -4.88 6.46
CA ALA A 310 12.06 -3.73 6.02
C ALA A 310 13.20 -3.42 7.00
N LEU A 311 12.94 -3.48 8.31
CA LEU A 311 13.97 -3.34 9.34
C LEU A 311 15.03 -4.46 9.26
N PHE A 312 14.62 -5.72 9.06
CA PHE A 312 15.53 -6.86 8.87
C PHE A 312 16.40 -6.69 7.63
N TYR A 313 15.80 -6.25 6.53
CA TYR A 313 16.50 -5.99 5.28
C TYR A 313 17.52 -4.86 5.44
N PHE A 314 17.13 -3.78 6.09
CA PHE A 314 18.02 -2.66 6.36
C PHE A 314 19.22 -3.06 7.24
N ALA A 315 18.98 -3.82 8.32
CA ALA A 315 20.03 -4.38 9.16
C ALA A 315 21.00 -5.27 8.35
N CYS A 316 20.47 -6.13 7.49
CA CYS A 316 21.27 -6.97 6.59
C CYS A 316 22.18 -6.16 5.67
N ARG A 317 21.69 -5.03 5.15
CA ARG A 317 22.49 -4.17 4.26
C ARG A 317 23.58 -3.41 5.00
N LEU A 318 23.34 -2.98 6.23
CA LEU A 318 24.40 -2.44 7.08
C LEU A 318 25.48 -3.48 7.36
N VAL A 319 25.09 -4.75 7.58
CA VAL A 319 26.05 -5.85 7.73
C VAL A 319 26.88 -6.01 6.46
N ILE A 320 26.25 -6.13 5.29
CA ILE A 320 26.96 -6.28 4.00
C ILE A 320 27.91 -5.09 3.75
N LYS A 321 27.48 -3.86 4.07
CA LYS A 321 28.33 -2.65 3.96
C LYS A 321 29.50 -2.64 4.95
N ALA A 322 29.37 -3.31 6.09
CA ALA A 322 30.43 -3.44 7.11
C ALA A 322 31.42 -4.59 6.83
N LEU A 323 31.08 -5.53 5.93
CA LEU A 323 31.95 -6.67 5.61
C LEU A 323 33.30 -6.27 4.98
N PRO A 324 33.36 -5.31 4.02
CA PRO A 324 34.64 -4.86 3.46
C PRO A 324 35.61 -4.30 4.50
N THR A 325 35.11 -3.72 5.61
CA THR A 325 35.92 -3.12 6.67
C THR A 325 36.28 -4.09 7.80
N LEU A 326 35.96 -5.38 7.63
CA LEU A 326 36.45 -6.55 8.36
C LEU A 326 36.49 -6.43 9.91
N VAL A 327 35.43 -5.88 10.52
CA VAL A 327 35.23 -5.95 11.98
C VAL A 327 34.08 -6.91 12.30
N PRO A 328 34.36 -8.19 12.67
CA PRO A 328 33.33 -9.18 13.01
C PRO A 328 32.38 -8.75 14.13
N ASP A 329 32.86 -7.92 15.06
CA ASP A 329 32.07 -7.38 16.15
C ASP A 329 30.96 -6.44 15.67
N SER A 330 31.12 -5.81 14.50
CA SER A 330 30.09 -4.97 13.88
C SER A 330 28.85 -5.78 13.52
N ILE A 331 28.99 -7.05 13.12
CA ILE A 331 27.85 -7.90 12.76
C ILE A 331 27.00 -8.20 13.99
N LYS A 332 27.65 -8.63 15.09
CA LYS A 332 26.97 -8.89 16.37
C LYS A 332 26.29 -7.63 16.90
N THR A 333 26.95 -6.49 16.72
CA THR A 333 26.46 -5.19 17.18
C THR A 333 25.20 -4.75 16.41
N ILE A 334 25.18 -4.90 15.07
CA ILE A 334 23.97 -4.58 14.26
C ILE A 334 22.80 -5.51 14.60
N ILE A 335 23.07 -6.80 14.80
CA ILE A 335 22.06 -7.77 15.26
C ILE A 335 21.52 -7.33 16.63
N SER A 336 22.39 -6.93 17.58
CA SER A 336 21.97 -6.41 18.89
C SER A 336 21.04 -5.22 18.74
N TRP A 337 21.42 -4.20 17.95
CA TRP A 337 20.58 -3.00 17.76
C TRP A 337 19.19 -3.36 17.22
N THR A 338 19.13 -4.30 16.28
CA THR A 338 17.87 -4.75 15.69
C THR A 338 16.99 -5.43 16.73
N MET A 339 17.57 -6.32 17.53
CA MET A 339 16.84 -7.04 18.57
C MET A 339 16.44 -6.15 19.76
N ASP A 340 17.29 -5.18 20.13
CA ASP A 340 17.00 -4.18 21.16
C ASP A 340 15.82 -3.30 20.71
N TYR A 341 15.84 -2.83 19.46
CA TYR A 341 14.74 -2.06 18.90
C TYR A 341 13.43 -2.85 18.86
N LEU A 342 13.48 -4.12 18.44
CA LEU A 342 12.31 -5.01 18.47
C LEU A 342 11.78 -5.18 19.90
N ARG A 343 12.66 -5.42 20.86
CA ARG A 343 12.30 -5.57 22.29
C ARG A 343 11.62 -4.33 22.83
N GLU A 344 12.10 -3.14 22.50
CA GLU A 344 11.60 -1.89 23.04
C GLU A 344 10.29 -1.44 22.37
N HIS A 345 10.15 -1.65 21.05
CA HIS A 345 9.07 -1.00 20.29
C HIS A 345 8.08 -1.95 19.63
N VAL A 346 8.50 -3.16 19.23
CA VAL A 346 7.71 -4.01 18.31
C VAL A 346 7.21 -5.29 18.97
N ILE A 347 7.84 -5.75 20.06
CA ILE A 347 7.61 -7.06 20.66
C ILE A 347 6.17 -7.28 21.12
N ASN A 348 5.52 -6.25 21.65
CA ASN A 348 4.14 -6.34 22.11
C ASN A 348 3.21 -6.63 20.93
N TRP A 349 3.44 -5.93 19.82
CA TRP A 349 2.69 -6.14 18.59
C TRP A 349 2.93 -7.54 18.02
N ILE A 350 4.18 -8.02 17.94
CA ILE A 350 4.46 -9.40 17.47
C ILE A 350 3.74 -10.44 18.33
N ARG A 351 3.72 -10.24 19.65
CA ARG A 351 3.01 -11.12 20.58
C ARG A 351 1.51 -11.12 20.34
N GLU A 352 0.91 -9.95 20.07
CA GLU A 352 -0.50 -9.80 19.69
C GLU A 352 -0.83 -10.49 18.37
N GLN A 353 0.13 -10.58 17.46
CA GLN A 353 0.00 -11.35 16.21
C GLN A 353 0.19 -12.87 16.38
N GLY A 354 0.35 -13.36 17.62
CA GLY A 354 0.58 -14.78 17.90
C GLY A 354 2.03 -15.25 17.64
N GLY A 355 2.99 -14.32 17.62
CA GLY A 355 4.40 -14.61 17.36
C GLY A 355 4.78 -14.52 15.88
N TRP A 356 5.94 -15.08 15.53
CA TRP A 356 6.51 -14.92 14.18
C TRP A 356 5.80 -15.72 13.08
N GLU A 357 4.97 -16.69 13.43
CA GLU A 357 4.14 -17.41 12.45
C GLU A 357 3.15 -16.48 11.73
N GLY A 358 2.83 -15.32 12.30
CA GLY A 358 2.02 -14.28 11.64
C GLY A 358 2.61 -13.78 10.32
N ILE A 359 3.94 -13.84 10.12
CA ILE A 359 4.61 -13.50 8.86
C ILE A 359 4.10 -14.37 7.72
N ARG A 360 3.93 -15.67 7.95
CA ARG A 360 3.47 -16.61 6.90
C ARG A 360 2.04 -16.31 6.49
N SER A 361 1.20 -15.94 7.44
CA SER A 361 -0.18 -15.53 7.17
C SER A 361 -0.23 -14.21 6.37
N HIS A 362 0.74 -13.32 6.58
CA HIS A 362 0.83 -12.04 5.89
C HIS A 362 1.42 -12.13 4.48
N PHE A 363 2.42 -13.00 4.27
CA PHE A 363 3.19 -13.07 3.03
C PHE A 363 3.03 -14.37 2.24
N GLY A 364 2.34 -15.39 2.76
CA GLY A 364 2.24 -16.73 2.15
C GLY A 364 1.42 -16.83 0.85
N ILE A 365 1.32 -15.76 0.06
CA ILE A 365 0.63 -15.70 -1.24
C ILE A 365 1.64 -15.43 -2.37
N PRO A 366 1.39 -15.89 -3.61
CA PRO A 366 2.42 -15.94 -4.67
C PRO A 366 2.87 -14.59 -5.27
N THR A 367 2.44 -13.45 -4.72
CA THR A 367 2.67 -12.12 -5.31
C THR A 367 3.84 -11.41 -4.65
N TRP A 368 5.01 -12.03 -4.71
CA TRP A 368 6.24 -11.59 -4.03
C TRP A 368 6.84 -10.31 -4.62
N HIS A 369 6.71 -10.10 -5.94
CA HIS A 369 7.08 -8.84 -6.59
C HIS A 369 6.40 -7.62 -5.95
N THR A 370 5.12 -7.73 -5.60
CA THR A 370 4.34 -6.62 -5.04
C THR A 370 4.69 -6.34 -3.58
N VAL A 371 5.03 -7.39 -2.83
CA VAL A 371 5.61 -7.29 -1.48
C VAL A 371 6.98 -6.60 -1.56
N GLY A 372 7.83 -6.97 -2.50
CA GLY A 372 9.13 -6.36 -2.74
C GLY A 372 9.02 -4.87 -3.10
N VAL A 373 8.08 -4.49 -3.97
CA VAL A 373 7.82 -3.08 -4.34
C VAL A 373 7.31 -2.25 -3.16
N PHE A 374 6.38 -2.79 -2.35
CA PHE A 374 5.88 -2.11 -1.15
C PHE A 374 7.00 -1.86 -0.13
N LEU A 375 7.77 -2.91 0.17
CA LEU A 375 8.89 -2.86 1.10
C LEU A 375 10.03 -1.97 0.61
N ALA A 376 10.32 -2.01 -0.69
CA ALA A 376 11.22 -1.06 -1.31
C ALA A 376 10.68 0.36 -1.15
N GLY A 377 9.39 0.63 -1.43
CA GLY A 377 8.75 1.93 -1.27
C GLY A 377 8.85 2.52 0.14
N VAL A 378 8.66 1.69 1.18
CA VAL A 378 8.85 2.10 2.58
C VAL A 378 10.30 2.52 2.81
N LEU A 379 11.27 1.72 2.38
CA LEU A 379 12.69 2.00 2.55
C LEU A 379 13.17 3.17 1.69
N THR A 380 12.71 3.28 0.44
CA THR A 380 13.05 4.36 -0.49
C THR A 380 12.57 5.70 0.06
N THR A 381 11.33 5.76 0.56
CA THR A 381 10.75 6.99 1.13
C THR A 381 11.54 7.46 2.35
N VAL A 382 11.91 6.55 3.25
CA VAL A 382 12.73 6.86 4.43
C VAL A 382 14.12 7.35 4.04
N ILE A 383 14.74 6.75 3.01
CA ILE A 383 16.08 7.12 2.55
C ILE A 383 16.07 8.45 1.77
N VAL A 384 15.03 8.71 0.95
CA VAL A 384 14.90 9.94 0.14
C VAL A 384 14.56 11.16 0.98
N ILE A 385 13.67 11.05 1.98
CA ILE A 385 13.34 12.15 2.92
C ILE A 385 14.59 12.71 3.60
N ARG A 386 15.67 11.92 3.65
CA ARG A 386 16.93 12.26 4.30
C ARG A 386 18.00 12.85 3.36
N LYS A 387 17.76 12.88 2.04
CA LYS A 387 18.63 13.57 1.07
C LYS A 387 18.24 15.02 0.84
N MET A 388 17.04 15.43 1.27
CA MET A 388 16.57 16.81 1.32
C MET A 388 16.81 17.35 2.73
#